data_AF-A0A4Q8LZ96-F1
#
_entry.id   AF-A0A4Q8LZ96-F1
#
_cell.length_a   1.000
_cell.length_b   1.000
_cell.length_c   1.000
_cell.angle_alpha   90.00
_cell.angle_beta   90.00
_cell.angle_gamma   90.00
#
_symmetry.space_group_name_H-M   'P 1'
#
loop_
_entity.id
_entity.type
_entity.pdbx_description
1 polymer ?
#
loop_
_entity_poly.entity_id
_entity_poly.type
_entity_poly.pdbx_seq_one_letter_code
_entity_poly.pdbx_strand_id
1 'polypeptide(L)'
;MSKDALLKALDPWMKVQTWHTAHPLDEQRFHRAVAIACKTVGTPLDAYDIENAIMHLAEKHHGAFEGHHLYDAMDHYAQEAENLSMYVKNTQGES
;
A
#
# COMPACT_ATOMS: atom_id res chain seq x y z
N MET A 1 14.48 -0.37 -0.55
CA MET A 1 13.47 -0.49 -1.63
C MET A 1 13.59 0.68 -2.60
N SER A 2 13.13 0.52 -3.85
CA SER A 2 12.97 1.68 -4.73
C SER A 2 11.68 2.43 -4.36
N LYS A 3 11.83 3.58 -3.69
CA LYS A 3 10.71 4.44 -3.27
C LYS A 3 9.82 4.83 -4.45
N ASP A 4 10.42 5.16 -5.60
CA ASP A 4 9.67 5.53 -6.80
C ASP A 4 8.85 4.37 -7.37
N ALA A 5 9.35 3.14 -7.29
CA ALA A 5 8.62 1.96 -7.74
C ALA A 5 7.44 1.65 -6.81
N LEU A 6 7.62 1.81 -5.50
CA LEU A 6 6.54 1.64 -4.52
C LEU A 6 5.44 2.68 -4.73
N LEU A 7 5.81 3.96 -4.87
CA LEU A 7 4.86 5.04 -5.16
C LEU A 7 4.07 4.77 -6.44
N LYS A 8 4.74 4.34 -7.53
CA LYS A 8 4.07 3.99 -8.79
C LYS A 8 3.12 2.81 -8.66
N ALA A 9 3.46 1.82 -7.83
CA ALA A 9 2.61 0.65 -7.61
C ALA A 9 1.33 1.01 -6.85
N LEU A 10 1.43 1.89 -5.84
CA LEU A 10 0.30 2.29 -4.99
C LEU A 10 -0.57 3.42 -5.60
N ASP A 11 -0.01 4.25 -6.48
CA ASP A 11 -0.69 5.43 -7.07
C ASP A 11 -2.09 5.13 -7.68
N PRO A 12 -2.33 4.03 -8.41
CA PRO A 12 -3.67 3.74 -8.95
C PRO A 12 -4.74 3.49 -7.91
N TRP A 13 -4.40 2.85 -6.79
CA TRP A 13 -5.32 2.62 -5.67
C TRP A 13 -5.58 3.93 -4.91
N MET A 14 -4.50 4.69 -4.64
CA MET A 14 -4.58 5.93 -3.87
C MET A 14 -5.31 7.08 -4.57
N LYS A 15 -5.54 7.00 -5.89
CA LYS A 15 -6.38 7.99 -6.61
C LYS A 15 -7.87 7.88 -6.27
N VAL A 16 -8.31 6.76 -5.71
CA VAL A 16 -9.73 6.54 -5.40
C VAL A 16 -10.05 7.17 -4.06
N GLN A 17 -11.03 8.08 -4.01
CA GLN A 17 -11.40 8.80 -2.79
C GLN A 17 -11.80 7.87 -1.63
N THR A 18 -12.39 6.71 -1.95
CA THR A 18 -12.89 5.74 -0.96
C THR A 18 -11.83 4.73 -0.49
N TRP A 19 -10.54 4.92 -0.83
CA TRP A 19 -9.47 3.97 -0.53
C TRP A 19 -9.43 3.49 0.94
N HIS A 20 -9.90 4.33 1.87
CA HIS A 20 -9.92 4.08 3.32
C HIS A 20 -11.24 3.49 3.85
N THR A 21 -12.20 3.12 3.00
CA THR A 21 -13.56 2.72 3.44
C THR A 21 -13.72 1.22 3.74
N ALA A 22 -12.67 0.42 3.54
CA ALA A 22 -12.72 -1.05 3.61
C ALA A 22 -13.83 -1.68 2.73
N HIS A 23 -14.28 -0.96 1.69
CA HIS A 23 -15.21 -1.53 0.71
C HIS A 23 -14.47 -2.63 -0.09
N PRO A 24 -15.09 -3.77 -0.43
CA PRO A 24 -14.41 -4.88 -1.11
C PRO A 24 -13.69 -4.52 -2.42
N LEU A 25 -14.21 -3.52 -3.15
CA LEU A 25 -13.53 -3.01 -4.36
C LEU A 25 -12.26 -2.21 -4.06
N ASP A 26 -12.21 -1.54 -2.91
CA ASP A 26 -11.03 -0.80 -2.47
C ASP A 26 -9.96 -1.77 -1.97
N GLU A 27 -10.34 -2.80 -1.20
CA GLU A 27 -9.45 -3.91 -0.84
C GLU A 27 -8.88 -4.62 -2.07
N GLN A 28 -9.73 -4.90 -3.08
CA GLN A 28 -9.25 -5.51 -4.33
C GLN A 28 -8.21 -4.62 -5.04
N ARG A 29 -8.40 -3.29 -5.07
CA ARG A 29 -7.43 -2.36 -5.66
C ARG A 29 -6.14 -2.34 -4.87
N PHE A 30 -6.24 -2.32 -3.54
CA PHE A 30 -5.11 -2.41 -2.64
C PHE A 30 -4.30 -3.70 -2.88
N HIS A 31 -4.94 -4.88 -2.87
CA HIS A 31 -4.24 -6.16 -3.11
C HIS A 31 -3.57 -6.21 -4.49
N ARG A 32 -4.18 -5.63 -5.53
CA ARG A 32 -3.54 -5.50 -6.84
C ARG A 32 -2.31 -4.59 -6.78
N ALA A 33 -2.38 -3.48 -6.06
CA ALA A 33 -1.25 -2.58 -5.87
C ALA A 33 -0.10 -3.26 -5.11
N VAL A 34 -0.40 -4.00 -4.03
CA VAL A 34 0.57 -4.80 -3.27
C VAL A 34 1.21 -5.88 -4.14
N ALA A 35 0.43 -6.59 -4.95
CA ALA A 35 0.96 -7.60 -5.88
C ALA A 35 1.90 -6.99 -6.93
N ILE A 36 1.62 -5.78 -7.42
CA ILE A 36 2.53 -5.03 -8.29
C ILE A 36 3.79 -4.63 -7.53
N ALA A 37 3.66 -4.10 -6.31
CA ALA A 37 4.80 -3.70 -5.48
C ALA A 37 5.73 -4.89 -5.19
N CYS A 38 5.20 -6.05 -4.84
CA CYS A 38 6.01 -7.26 -4.63
C CYS A 38 6.85 -7.62 -5.87
N LYS A 39 6.30 -7.43 -7.08
CA LYS A 39 6.99 -7.73 -8.34
C LYS A 39 8.02 -6.68 -8.75
N THR A 40 7.79 -5.40 -8.45
CA THR A 40 8.61 -4.30 -8.95
C THR A 40 9.61 -3.78 -7.92
N VAL A 41 9.27 -3.86 -6.64
CA VAL A 41 10.08 -3.41 -5.50
C VAL A 41 10.84 -4.58 -4.88
N GLY A 42 10.25 -5.78 -4.93
CA GLY A 42 10.74 -7.00 -4.28
C GLY A 42 10.00 -7.31 -2.99
N THR A 43 10.35 -8.43 -2.37
CA THR A 43 9.76 -8.90 -1.09
C THR A 43 10.86 -9.20 -0.06
N PRO A 44 10.64 -8.95 1.24
CA PRO A 44 9.42 -8.41 1.82
C PRO A 44 9.32 -6.89 1.61
N LEU A 45 8.09 -6.39 1.60
CA LEU A 45 7.81 -4.97 1.75
C LEU A 45 7.87 -4.63 3.25
N ASP A 46 8.20 -3.38 3.55
CA ASP A 46 8.41 -2.87 4.90
C ASP A 46 7.24 -1.92 5.19
N ALA A 47 6.57 -2.14 6.30
CA ALA A 47 5.35 -1.40 6.58
C ALA A 47 5.60 0.10 6.76
N TYR A 48 6.74 0.50 7.34
CA TYR A 48 7.07 1.91 7.48
C TYR A 48 7.26 2.59 6.11
N ASP A 49 7.95 1.92 5.17
CA ASP A 49 8.08 2.42 3.79
C ASP A 49 6.71 2.51 3.09
N ILE A 50 5.81 1.55 3.34
CA ILE A 50 4.45 1.54 2.78
C ILE A 50 3.60 2.65 3.37
N GLU A 51 3.55 2.80 4.69
CA GLU A 51 2.79 3.85 5.38
C GLU A 51 3.20 5.23 4.88
N ASN A 52 4.51 5.49 4.78
CA ASN A 52 5.03 6.76 4.24
C ASN A 52 4.63 6.97 2.77
N ALA A 53 4.60 5.91 1.96
CA ALA A 53 4.16 5.99 0.57
C ALA A 53 2.66 6.28 0.47
N ILE A 54 1.84 5.65 1.31
CA ILE A 54 0.41 5.91 1.41
C ILE A 54 0.19 7.36 1.84
N MET A 55 0.81 7.82 2.92
CA MET A 55 0.71 9.20 3.41
C MET A 55 1.06 10.21 2.32
N HIS A 56 2.18 10.02 1.62
CA HIS A 56 2.61 10.89 0.53
C HIS A 56 1.60 10.94 -0.64
N LEU A 57 1.10 9.78 -1.07
CA LEU A 57 0.13 9.69 -2.17
C LEU A 57 -1.23 10.23 -1.76
N ALA A 58 -1.62 10.00 -0.51
CA ALA A 58 -2.84 10.51 0.05
C ALA A 58 -2.80 12.05 0.03
N GLU A 59 -1.70 12.66 0.50
CA GLU A 59 -1.52 14.12 0.50
C GLU A 59 -1.56 14.68 -0.94
N LYS A 60 -0.88 13.99 -1.87
CA LYS A 60 -0.83 14.34 -3.28
C LYS A 60 -2.21 14.33 -3.96
N HIS A 61 -3.07 13.36 -3.66
CA HIS A 61 -4.32 13.15 -4.40
C HIS A 61 -5.55 13.75 -3.72
N HIS A 62 -5.54 13.87 -2.38
CA HIS A 62 -6.71 14.30 -1.60
C HIS A 62 -6.45 15.52 -0.72
N GLY A 63 -5.20 16.02 -0.67
CA GLY A 63 -4.80 17.15 0.17
C GLY A 63 -4.45 16.75 1.60
N ALA A 64 -4.29 17.75 2.47
CA ALA A 64 -3.97 17.52 3.87
C ALA A 64 -5.11 16.78 4.60
N PHE A 65 -4.75 15.80 5.42
CA PHE A 65 -5.71 15.04 6.22
C PHE A 65 -5.80 15.56 7.64
N GLU A 66 -7.02 15.71 8.12
CA GLU A 66 -7.31 16.04 9.51
C GLU A 66 -8.23 14.93 10.05
N GLY A 67 -7.66 13.89 10.66
CA GLY A 67 -8.46 12.82 11.27
C GLY A 67 -7.68 11.58 11.68
N HIS A 68 -7.79 11.19 12.95
CA HIS A 68 -7.16 9.97 13.50
C HIS A 68 -7.52 8.70 12.72
N HIS A 69 -8.78 8.58 12.26
CA HIS A 69 -9.25 7.41 11.52
C HIS A 69 -8.53 7.15 10.19
N LEU A 70 -7.88 8.17 9.59
CA LEU A 70 -7.10 7.98 8.37
C LEU A 70 -5.72 7.43 8.68
N TYR A 71 -5.09 7.87 9.76
CA TYR A 71 -3.84 7.28 10.23
C TYR A 71 -4.02 5.81 10.58
N ASP A 72 -5.12 5.47 11.27
CA ASP A 72 -5.46 4.07 11.56
C ASP A 72 -5.63 3.23 10.28
N ALA A 73 -6.23 3.81 9.23
CA ALA A 73 -6.35 3.14 7.94
C ALA A 73 -5.00 2.97 7.23
N MET A 74 -4.11 3.97 7.30
CA MET A 74 -2.76 3.88 6.72
C MET A 74 -1.93 2.79 7.39
N ASP A 75 -1.91 2.76 8.73
CA ASP A 75 -1.24 1.72 9.53
C ASP A 75 -1.80 0.32 9.22
N HIS A 76 -3.12 0.19 9.16
CA HIS A 76 -3.77 -1.06 8.81
C HIS A 76 -3.31 -1.60 7.44
N TYR A 77 -3.39 -0.78 6.39
CA TYR A 77 -2.96 -1.19 5.05
C TYR A 77 -1.45 -1.42 4.96
N ALA A 78 -0.64 -0.69 5.73
CA ALA A 78 0.80 -0.92 5.80
C ALA A 78 1.13 -2.29 6.38
N GLN A 79 0.55 -2.65 7.53
CA GLN A 79 0.75 -3.98 8.11
C GLN A 79 0.19 -5.10 7.24
N GLU A 80 -0.96 -4.88 6.59
CA GLU A 80 -1.51 -5.88 5.69
C GLU A 80 -0.60 -6.12 4.49
N ALA A 81 -0.06 -5.06 3.88
CA ALA A 81 0.86 -5.18 2.75
C ALA A 81 2.16 -5.89 3.13
N GLU A 82 2.72 -5.60 4.31
CA GLU A 82 3.88 -6.32 4.85
C GLU A 82 3.56 -7.82 5.01
N ASN A 83 2.46 -8.17 5.68
CA ASN A 83 2.03 -9.56 5.87
C ASN A 83 1.84 -10.32 4.56
N LEU A 84 1.17 -9.69 3.57
CA LEU A 84 0.98 -10.26 2.25
C LEU A 84 2.31 -10.46 1.52
N SER A 85 3.24 -9.51 1.63
CA SER A 85 4.56 -9.63 1.02
C SER A 85 5.41 -10.74 1.65
N MET A 86 5.29 -10.95 2.97
CA MET A 86 5.92 -12.07 3.67
C MET A 86 5.34 -13.41 3.20
N TYR A 87 4.00 -13.48 3.04
CA TYR A 87 3.36 -14.67 2.48
C TYR A 87 3.86 -14.97 1.07
N VAL A 88 3.94 -13.97 0.18
CA VAL A 88 4.49 -14.13 -1.17
C VAL A 88 5.92 -14.65 -1.13
N LYS A 89 6.79 -14.02 -0.34
CA LYS A 89 8.20 -14.45 -0.16
C LYS A 89 8.29 -15.91 0.27
N ASN A 90 7.48 -16.32 1.24
CA ASN A 90 7.53 -17.64 1.84
C ASN A 90 6.87 -18.75 0.99
N THR A 91 5.97 -18.39 0.06
CA THR A 91 5.22 -19.36 -0.76
C THR A 91 5.65 -19.42 -2.21
N GLN A 92 6.29 -18.38 -2.74
CA GLN A 92 6.69 -18.34 -4.15
C GLN A 92 8.20 -18.49 -4.38
N GLY A 93 9.03 -18.38 -3.33
CA GLY A 93 10.50 -18.48 -3.44
C GLY A 93 11.10 -17.34 -4.28
N GLU A 94 12.37 -17.02 -4.06
CA GLU A 94 13.10 -16.11 -4.96
C GLU A 94 13.17 -16.77 -6.35
N SER A 95 12.46 -16.19 -7.33
CA SER A 95 12.49 -16.61 -8.73
C SER A 95 13.80 -16.23 -9.39
#